data_AF-A0AAD4XHT7-F1
#
_entry.id   AF-A0AAD4XHT7-F1
#
_cell.length_a   1.000
_cell.length_b   1.000
_cell.length_c   1.000
_cell.angle_alpha   90.00
_cell.angle_beta   90.00
_cell.angle_gamma   90.00
#
_symmetry.space_group_name_H-M   'P 1'
#
loop_
_entity.id
_entity.type
_entity.pdbx_description
1 polymer ?
#
loop_
_entity_poly.entity_id
_entity_poly.type
_entity_poly.pdbx_seq_one_letter_code
_entity_poly.pdbx_strand_id
1 'polypeptide(L)'
;VLQAKPKRKYVPRGPTRMSALGITDDKKGKEAVSFNNKEQPIGDPSVQLASVLGVLIRRNIPLKHKDWRLVPKEAKDNIWAIVMQRFIIDEFYKDYYLGKM
;
A
#
# COMPACT_ATOMS: atom_id res chain seq x y z
N VAL A 1 -20.87 33.57 31.28
CA VAL A 1 -20.14 32.30 31.54
C VAL A 1 -19.95 31.58 30.22
N LEU A 2 -18.74 31.54 29.67
CA LEU A 2 -18.43 30.81 28.43
C LEU A 2 -18.35 29.32 28.76
N GLN A 3 -19.33 28.53 28.32
CA GLN A 3 -19.28 27.08 28.49
C GLN A 3 -18.19 26.49 27.58
N ALA A 4 -17.22 25.79 28.17
CA ALA A 4 -16.19 25.08 27.44
C ALA A 4 -16.80 23.90 26.68
N LYS A 5 -16.55 23.81 25.37
CA LYS A 5 -16.99 22.66 24.55
C LYS A 5 -16.26 21.38 25.00
N PRO A 6 -16.95 20.23 25.12
CA PRO A 6 -16.31 18.98 25.55
C PRO A 6 -15.26 18.53 24.53
N LYS A 7 -14.07 18.14 25.01
CA LYS A 7 -12.99 17.60 24.17
C LYS A 7 -13.43 16.28 23.54
N ARG A 8 -13.34 16.15 22.21
CA ARG A 8 -13.58 14.88 21.51
C ARG A 8 -12.61 13.81 22.03
N LYS A 9 -13.12 12.62 22.35
CA LYS A 9 -12.30 11.45 22.72
C LYS A 9 -11.45 11.04 21.52
N TYR A 10 -10.16 10.77 21.73
CA TYR A 10 -9.26 10.26 20.71
C TYR A 10 -9.72 8.85 20.27
N VAL A 11 -9.88 8.65 18.96
CA VAL A 11 -10.18 7.34 18.38
C VAL A 11 -8.96 6.91 17.58
N PRO A 12 -8.25 5.84 17.98
CA PRO A 12 -7.14 5.31 17.20
C PRO A 12 -7.64 4.80 15.85
N ARG A 13 -6.82 4.95 14.81
CA ARG A 13 -7.16 4.41 13.49
C ARG A 13 -7.15 2.88 13.56
N GLY A 14 -8.19 2.26 13.03
CA GLY A 14 -8.24 0.82 12.84
C GLY A 14 -7.32 0.35 11.70
N PRO A 15 -7.07 -0.96 11.57
CA PRO A 15 -6.27 -1.51 10.47
C PRO A 15 -6.93 -1.25 9.10
N THR A 16 -6.12 -0.86 8.11
CA THR A 16 -6.58 -0.74 6.71
C THR A 16 -7.04 -2.10 6.17
N ARG A 17 -8.25 -2.15 5.57
CA ARG A 17 -8.86 -3.34 4.96
C ARG A 17 -8.87 -3.22 3.43
N MET A 18 -8.77 -4.35 2.70
CA MET A 18 -8.76 -4.37 1.22
C MET A 18 -10.00 -3.71 0.58
N SER A 19 -11.18 -3.86 1.18
CA SER A 19 -12.42 -3.25 0.68
C SER A 19 -12.35 -1.73 0.73
N ALA A 20 -11.74 -1.16 1.78
CA ALA A 20 -11.50 0.28 1.87
C ALA A 20 -10.47 0.77 0.85
N LEU A 21 -9.63 -0.13 0.33
CA LEU A 21 -8.71 0.19 -0.73
C LEU A 21 -9.35 0.04 -2.10
N GLY A 22 -10.53 -0.57 -2.25
CA GLY A 22 -11.17 -0.84 -3.54
C GLY A 22 -10.50 -1.94 -4.37
N ILE A 23 -9.76 -2.85 -3.72
CA ILE A 23 -9.12 -3.99 -4.42
C ILE A 23 -10.17 -5.07 -4.74
N THR A 24 -11.25 -5.11 -3.96
CA THR A 24 -12.42 -5.96 -4.20
C THR A 24 -13.43 -5.31 -5.15
N ASP A 25 -13.25 -4.03 -5.46
CA ASP A 25 -14.17 -3.29 -6.31
C ASP A 25 -13.69 -3.46 -7.74
N ASP A 26 -14.60 -3.81 -8.64
CA ASP A 26 -14.45 -3.87 -10.09
C ASP A 26 -14.29 -2.47 -10.72
N LYS A 27 -13.43 -1.65 -10.09
CA LYS A 27 -13.01 -0.35 -10.64
C LYS A 27 -12.39 -0.57 -12.01
N LYS A 28 -13.07 -0.04 -13.01
CA LYS A 28 -12.76 -0.16 -14.43
C LYS A 28 -11.57 0.74 -14.80
N GLY A 29 -10.37 0.35 -14.41
CA GLY A 29 -9.14 1.02 -14.85
C GLY A 29 -7.98 0.90 -13.86
N LYS A 30 -6.76 0.85 -14.41
CA LYS A 30 -5.54 0.92 -13.60
C LYS A 30 -5.20 2.38 -13.28
N GLU A 31 -4.71 2.63 -12.07
CA GLU A 31 -4.25 3.95 -11.64
C GLU A 31 -2.76 4.13 -11.96
N ALA A 32 -2.40 5.15 -12.74
CA ALA A 32 -1.00 5.43 -13.04
C ALA A 32 -0.31 6.13 -11.87
N VAL A 33 0.89 5.65 -11.53
CA VAL A 33 1.71 6.27 -10.47
C VAL A 33 2.70 7.23 -11.12
N SER A 34 2.62 8.50 -10.74
CA SER A 34 3.54 9.53 -11.20
C SER A 34 4.74 9.65 -10.27
N PHE A 35 5.89 10.01 -10.84
CA PHE A 35 7.14 10.23 -10.12
C PHE A 35 7.61 11.67 -10.36
N ASN A 36 8.26 12.27 -9.36
CA ASN A 36 8.88 13.58 -9.49
C ASN A 36 10.31 13.45 -10.06
N ASN A 37 10.97 14.58 -10.35
CA ASN A 37 12.35 14.62 -10.87
C ASN A 37 13.43 14.02 -9.93
N LYS A 38 13.04 13.63 -8.71
CA LYS A 38 13.90 12.96 -7.73
C LYS A 38 13.56 11.47 -7.60
N GLU A 39 12.83 10.92 -8.58
CA GLU A 39 12.42 9.51 -8.60
C GLU A 39 11.51 9.12 -7.42
N GLN A 40 10.77 10.08 -6.84
CA GLN A 40 9.85 9.83 -5.73
C GLN A 40 8.42 9.76 -6.24
N PRO A 41 7.63 8.76 -5.82
CA PRO A 41 6.26 8.62 -6.26
C PRO A 41 5.36 9.66 -5.57
N ILE A 42 4.52 10.32 -6.36
CA ILE A 42 3.67 11.44 -5.92
C ILE A 42 2.19 11.18 -6.23
N GLY A 43 1.31 11.91 -5.54
CA GLY A 43 -0.13 11.86 -5.74
C GLY A 43 -0.84 10.71 -5.02
N ASP A 44 -2.17 10.72 -5.08
CA ASP A 44 -3.02 9.75 -4.40
C ASP A 44 -2.78 8.30 -4.83
N PRO A 45 -2.54 7.98 -6.12
CA PRO A 45 -2.22 6.61 -6.54
C PRO A 45 -0.99 6.03 -5.83
N SER A 46 0.04 6.84 -5.57
CA SER A 46 1.24 6.43 -4.83
C SER A 46 0.91 6.02 -3.38
N VAL A 47 0.10 6.83 -2.69
CA VAL A 47 -0.34 6.56 -1.31
C VAL A 47 -1.21 5.32 -1.24
N GLN A 48 -2.11 5.16 -2.21
CA GLN A 48 -2.95 3.96 -2.32
C GLN A 48 -2.11 2.72 -2.58
N LEU A 49 -1.16 2.77 -3.51
CA LEU A 49 -0.25 1.66 -3.81
C LEU A 49 0.49 1.22 -2.56
N ALA A 50 1.13 2.14 -1.82
CA ALA A 50 1.86 1.80 -0.60
C ALA A 50 0.94 1.11 0.43
N SER A 51 -0.30 1.58 0.55
CA SER A 51 -1.30 0.98 1.43
C SER A 51 -1.73 -0.42 0.99
N VAL A 52 -1.97 -0.62 -0.32
CA VAL A 52 -2.31 -1.90 -0.95
C VAL A 52 -1.18 -2.90 -0.75
N LEU A 53 0.05 -2.52 -1.07
CA LEU A 53 1.23 -3.35 -0.94
C LEU A 53 1.41 -3.81 0.53
N GLY A 54 1.29 -2.89 1.49
CA GLY A 54 1.37 -3.23 2.90
C GLY A 54 0.27 -4.17 3.38
N VAL A 55 -0.94 -4.10 2.82
CA VAL A 55 -2.03 -5.05 3.14
C VAL A 55 -1.76 -6.42 2.52
N LEU A 56 -1.31 -6.47 1.26
CA LEU A 56 -0.98 -7.71 0.56
C LEU A 56 0.15 -8.46 1.27
N ILE A 57 1.22 -7.76 1.67
CA ILE A 57 2.33 -8.36 2.41
C ILE A 57 1.84 -8.96 3.73
N ARG A 58 1.13 -8.19 4.56
CA ARG A 58 0.66 -8.66 5.87
C ARG A 58 -0.29 -9.87 5.80
N ARG A 59 -1.01 -10.04 4.68
CA ARG A 59 -1.96 -11.15 4.50
C ARG A 59 -1.32 -12.38 3.87
N ASN A 60 -0.48 -12.18 2.87
CA ASN A 60 0.05 -13.27 2.05
C ASN A 60 1.39 -13.80 2.59
N ILE A 61 2.16 -12.98 3.31
CA ILE A 61 3.41 -13.43 3.91
C ILE A 61 3.12 -14.03 5.29
N PRO A 62 3.48 -15.30 5.52
CA PRO A 62 3.36 -15.89 6.84
C PRO A 62 4.13 -15.10 7.90
N LEU A 63 3.55 -14.93 9.09
CA LEU A 63 4.18 -14.27 10.24
C LEU A 63 5.53 -14.89 10.66
N LYS A 64 5.86 -16.08 10.15
CA LYS A 64 7.15 -16.75 10.35
C LYS A 64 8.31 -15.99 9.69
N HIS A 65 8.06 -15.28 8.58
CA HIS A 65 9.08 -14.44 7.95
C HIS A 65 9.14 -13.08 8.64
N LYS A 66 9.91 -13.01 9.74
CA LYS A 66 10.12 -11.78 10.51
C LYS A 66 11.00 -10.75 9.79
N ASP A 67 11.80 -11.21 8.82
CA ASP A 67 12.69 -10.37 8.02
C ASP A 67 12.26 -10.46 6.55
N TRP A 68 11.97 -9.30 5.95
CA TRP A 68 11.59 -9.19 4.55
C TRP A 68 12.68 -9.72 3.59
N ARG A 69 13.95 -9.66 3.99
CA ARG A 69 15.08 -10.20 3.21
C ARG A 69 15.01 -11.72 3.05
N LEU A 70 14.36 -12.40 4.01
CA LEU A 70 14.19 -13.86 4.03
C LEU A 70 12.90 -14.33 3.32
N VAL A 71 12.06 -13.40 2.87
CA VAL A 71 10.86 -13.74 2.11
C VAL A 71 11.30 -14.23 0.72
N PRO A 72 10.83 -15.42 0.27
CA PRO A 72 11.17 -15.95 -1.05
C PRO A 72 10.85 -14.97 -2.17
N LYS A 73 11.73 -14.88 -3.17
CA LYS A 73 11.56 -13.98 -4.31
C LYS A 73 10.22 -14.19 -5.01
N GLU A 74 9.82 -15.44 -5.20
CA GLU A 74 8.54 -15.82 -5.79
C GLU A 74 7.33 -15.21 -5.05
N ALA A 75 7.36 -15.18 -3.71
CA ALA A 75 6.29 -14.57 -2.93
C ALA A 75 6.23 -13.05 -3.13
N LYS A 76 7.39 -12.39 -3.25
CA LYS A 76 7.48 -10.95 -3.56
C LYS A 76 6.96 -10.66 -4.97
N ASP A 77 7.35 -11.48 -5.94
CA ASP A 77 6.92 -11.38 -7.34
C ASP A 77 5.40 -11.58 -7.48
N ASN A 78 4.83 -12.53 -6.76
CA ASN A 78 3.38 -12.75 -6.72
C ASN A 78 2.63 -11.53 -6.15
N ILE A 79 3.13 -10.93 -5.07
CA ILE A 79 2.56 -9.71 -4.51
C ILE A 79 2.66 -8.56 -5.51
N TRP A 80 3.82 -8.41 -6.18
CA TRP A 80 4.02 -7.38 -7.20
C TRP A 80 3.07 -7.54 -8.39
N ALA A 81 2.87 -8.77 -8.87
CA ALA A 81 1.92 -9.06 -9.94
C ALA A 81 0.50 -8.60 -9.61
N ILE A 82 0.05 -8.80 -8.36
CA ILE A 82 -1.27 -8.32 -7.90
C ILE A 82 -1.32 -6.78 -7.88
N VAL A 83 -0.25 -6.11 -7.47
CA VAL A 83 -0.17 -4.63 -7.52
C VAL A 83 -0.27 -4.13 -8.97
N MET A 84 0.46 -4.76 -9.89
CA MET A 84 0.47 -4.41 -11.32
C MET A 84 -0.86 -4.65 -12.04
N GLN A 85 -1.77 -5.46 -11.47
CA GLN A 85 -3.13 -5.58 -11.99
C GLN A 85 -3.94 -4.30 -11.80
N ARG A 86 -3.58 -3.47 -10.82
CA ARG A 86 -4.33 -2.28 -10.44
C ARG A 86 -3.59 -0.97 -10.69
N PHE A 87 -2.27 -0.98 -10.66
CA PHE A 87 -1.47 0.22 -10.87
C PHE A 87 -0.67 0.11 -12.17
N ILE A 88 -0.45 1.23 -12.84
CA ILE A 88 0.50 1.35 -13.95
C ILE A 88 1.77 1.93 -13.33
N ILE A 89 2.81 1.10 -13.27
CA ILE A 89 4.11 1.43 -12.69
C ILE A 89 5.17 0.85 -13.62
N ASP A 90 6.27 1.57 -13.83
CA ASP A 90 7.43 1.02 -14.52
C ASP A 90 8.10 -0.06 -13.65
N GLU A 91 8.50 -1.17 -14.25
CA GLU A 91 9.19 -2.28 -13.57
C GLU A 91 10.50 -1.80 -12.92
N PHE A 92 11.11 -0.72 -13.44
CA PHE A 92 12.26 -0.05 -12.85
C PHE A 92 12.06 0.31 -11.36
N TYR A 93 10.83 0.66 -10.95
CA TYR A 93 10.52 1.04 -9.57
C TYR A 93 10.14 -0.13 -8.65
N LYS A 94 10.16 -1.36 -9.15
CA LYS A 94 9.82 -2.54 -8.34
C LYS A 94 10.72 -2.65 -7.11
N ASP A 95 12.03 -2.51 -7.29
CA ASP A 95 12.99 -2.58 -6.20
C ASP A 95 12.87 -1.38 -5.25
N TYR A 96 12.42 -0.22 -5.74
CA TYR A 96 12.10 0.91 -4.88
C TYR A 96 10.98 0.55 -3.89
N TYR A 97 9.90 -0.08 -4.35
CA TYR A 97 8.78 -0.43 -3.46
C TYR A 97 9.08 -1.65 -2.59
N LEU A 98 9.65 -2.71 -3.17
CA LEU A 98 9.95 -3.93 -2.42
C LEU A 98 11.15 -3.73 -1.48
N GLY A 99 12.11 -2.86 -1.81
CA GLY A 99 13.27 -2.60 -0.95
C GLY A 99 12.97 -1.75 0.29
N LYS A 100 11.79 -1.12 0.35
CA LYS A 100 11.34 -0.28 1.47
C LYS A 100 10.47 -1.02 2.49
N MET A 101 10.19 -2.31 2.23
CA MET A 101 9.42 -3.20 3.11
C MET A 101 10.36 -3.94 4.08
#